data_AF-A0A4R8Z4U8-F1
#
_entry.id   AF-A0A4R8Z4U8-F1
#
_cell.length_a   1.000
_cell.length_b   1.000
_cell.length_c   1.000
_cell.angle_alpha   90.00
_cell.angle_beta   90.00
_cell.angle_gamma   90.00
#
_symmetry.space_group_name_H-M   'P 1'
#
loop_
_entity.id
_entity.type
_entity.pdbx_description
1 polymer ?
#
loop_
_entity_poly.entity_id
_entity_poly.type
_entity_poly.pdbx_seq_one_letter_code
_entity_poly.pdbx_strand_id
1 'polypeptide(L)'
;MAYSPKALQYASIGAAEQVRLTDRVSYLYLEYAQIVQGRTGVLALQADESGNTRGEVQIPVGSIAVVMLGPGTSITAAAAASLAAAGAVVMFNVLKRVAESLWVKAVDAAADGVVVMVTSAPQTEQGFRVQLHQARGKDVIDFDGISLMRSIPINAHDEKDSSPP
;
A
#
# COMPACT_ATOMS: atom_id res chain seq x y z
N MET A 1 -28.83 12.50 1.43
CA MET A 1 -29.20 11.90 2.73
C MET A 1 -28.14 12.29 3.74
N ALA A 2 -28.54 12.87 4.88
CA ALA A 2 -27.60 13.17 5.96
C ALA A 2 -27.31 11.89 6.76
N TYR A 3 -26.05 11.70 7.17
CA TYR A 3 -25.64 10.55 8.00
C TYR A 3 -26.35 10.58 9.37
N SER A 4 -26.58 9.40 9.96
CA SER A 4 -27.18 9.33 11.30
C SER A 4 -26.23 9.89 12.36
N PRO A 5 -26.72 10.41 13.50
CA PRO A 5 -25.87 10.91 14.57
C PRO A 5 -24.86 9.88 15.09
N LYS A 6 -25.25 8.60 15.11
CA LYS A 6 -24.36 7.49 15.50
C LYS A 6 -23.25 7.24 14.47
N ALA A 7 -23.55 7.42 13.18
CA ALA A 7 -22.52 7.33 12.13
C ALA A 7 -21.51 8.48 12.21
N LEU A 8 -21.96 9.67 12.61
CA LEU A 8 -21.07 10.82 12.81
C LEU A 8 -20.10 10.63 13.99
N GLN A 9 -20.48 9.87 15.03
CA GLN A 9 -19.57 9.54 16.13
C GLN A 9 -18.38 8.69 15.68
N TYR A 10 -18.56 7.83 14.67
CA TYR A 10 -17.48 7.03 14.09
C TYR A 10 -16.74 7.75 12.94
N ALA A 11 -17.08 9.00 12.63
CA ALA A 11 -16.40 9.77 11.61
C ALA A 11 -14.98 10.19 12.03
N SER A 12 -14.74 10.29 13.35
CA SER A 12 -13.40 10.48 13.93
C SER A 12 -12.95 9.21 14.62
N ILE A 13 -11.91 8.56 14.09
CA ILE A 13 -11.28 7.40 14.71
C ILE A 13 -10.17 7.91 15.63
N GLY A 14 -10.30 7.65 16.93
CA GLY A 14 -9.24 8.01 17.88
C GLY A 14 -7.94 7.27 17.58
N ALA A 15 -6.79 7.83 17.96
CA ALA A 15 -5.49 7.18 17.70
C ALA A 15 -5.40 5.74 18.25
N ALA A 16 -6.06 5.47 19.38
CA ALA A 16 -6.13 4.14 19.99
C ALA A 16 -7.04 3.14 19.24
N GLU A 17 -7.96 3.65 18.42
CA GLU A 17 -8.90 2.85 17.62
C GLU A 17 -8.37 2.57 16.21
N GLN A 18 -7.27 3.21 15.82
CA GLN A 18 -6.63 2.96 14.54
C GLN A 18 -5.93 1.60 14.53
N VAL A 19 -5.79 1.03 13.33
CA VAL A 19 -4.98 -0.18 13.12
C VAL A 19 -3.55 0.10 13.55
N ARG A 20 -2.97 -0.84 14.31
CA ARG A 20 -1.57 -0.77 14.77
C ARG A 20 -0.64 -0.63 13.57
N LEU A 21 0.40 0.19 13.71
CA LEU A 21 1.33 0.44 12.61
C LEU A 21 1.95 -0.85 12.03
N THR A 22 2.23 -1.83 12.90
CA THR A 22 2.80 -3.14 12.53
C THR A 22 1.86 -4.02 11.72
N ASP A 23 0.56 -3.73 11.71
CA ASP A 23 -0.45 -4.51 10.99
C ASP A 23 -0.85 -3.83 9.65
N ARG A 24 -0.25 -2.68 9.34
CA ARG A 24 -0.50 -1.93 8.11
C ARG A 24 0.43 -2.37 6.98
N VAL A 25 -0.02 -2.16 5.75
CA VAL A 25 0.88 -2.08 4.59
C VAL A 25 1.84 -0.93 4.84
N SER A 26 3.14 -1.23 4.90
CA SER A 26 4.17 -0.25 5.28
C SER A 26 4.28 0.86 4.24
N TYR A 27 4.30 0.49 2.96
CA TYR A 27 4.46 1.45 1.86
C TYR A 27 3.55 1.11 0.68
N LEU A 28 2.84 2.10 0.15
CA LEU A 28 2.12 2.05 -1.12
C LEU A 28 2.74 3.07 -2.08
N TYR A 29 3.22 2.62 -3.24
CA TYR A 29 3.79 3.48 -4.28
C TYR A 29 2.89 3.54 -5.51
N LEU A 30 2.55 4.76 -5.93
CA LEU A 30 1.66 5.03 -7.07
C LEU A 30 2.34 5.94 -8.10
N GLU A 31 2.06 5.71 -9.38
CA GLU A 31 2.48 6.56 -10.51
C GLU A 31 1.29 6.78 -11.44
N TYR A 32 1.28 7.89 -12.17
CA TYR A 32 0.31 8.18 -13.23
C TYR A 32 -1.15 8.02 -12.77
N ALA A 33 -1.45 8.45 -11.55
CA ALA A 33 -2.75 8.29 -10.91
C ALA A 33 -3.23 9.59 -10.25
N GLN A 34 -4.53 9.87 -10.36
CA GLN A 34 -5.18 10.94 -9.63
C GLN A 34 -5.83 10.37 -8.37
N ILE A 35 -5.37 10.82 -7.20
CA ILE A 35 -5.85 10.40 -5.90
C ILE A 35 -6.97 11.36 -5.47
N VAL A 36 -8.21 10.86 -5.43
CA VAL A 36 -9.40 11.65 -5.11
C VAL A 36 -10.18 11.03 -3.94
N GLN A 37 -10.95 11.84 -3.23
CA GLN A 37 -11.91 11.31 -2.26
C GLN A 37 -13.18 10.91 -3.02
N GLY A 38 -13.53 9.64 -2.94
CA GLY A 38 -14.82 9.13 -3.41
C GLY A 38 -15.91 9.26 -2.34
N ARG A 39 -17.05 8.60 -2.57
CA ARG A 39 -18.19 8.64 -1.62
C ARG A 39 -17.89 7.94 -0.29
N THR A 40 -17.04 6.91 -0.30
CA THR A 40 -16.83 6.00 0.85
C THR A 40 -15.37 5.89 1.27
N GLY A 41 -14.45 6.58 0.59
CA GLY A 41 -13.01 6.39 0.81
C GLY A 41 -12.17 7.21 -0.15
N VAL A 42 -10.93 6.76 -0.34
CA VAL A 42 -9.97 7.39 -1.26
C VAL A 42 -9.74 6.46 -2.45
N LEU A 43 -9.74 7.05 -3.63
CA LEU A 43 -9.63 6.39 -4.92
C LEU A 43 -8.33 6.80 -5.61
N ALA A 44 -7.66 5.84 -6.24
CA ALA A 44 -6.67 6.10 -7.28
C ALA A 44 -7.33 5.90 -8.64
N LEU A 45 -7.41 6.97 -9.43
CA LEU A 45 -7.93 6.95 -10.79
C LEU A 45 -6.76 6.94 -11.76
N GLN A 46 -6.75 5.98 -12.67
CA GLN A 46 -5.83 5.94 -13.80
C GLN A 46 -6.54 6.48 -15.03
N ALA A 47 -5.93 7.45 -15.72
CA ALA A 47 -6.42 7.99 -16.97
C ALA A 47 -5.71 7.33 -18.17
N ASP A 48 -6.43 7.18 -19.28
CA ASP A 48 -5.82 6.91 -20.58
C ASP A 48 -5.21 8.19 -21.20
N GLU A 49 -4.52 8.05 -22.33
CA GLU A 49 -3.94 9.18 -23.05
C GLU A 49 -4.99 10.16 -23.60
N SER A 50 -6.25 9.73 -23.69
CA SER A 50 -7.40 10.55 -24.12
C SER A 50 -8.13 11.22 -22.95
N GLY A 51 -7.66 11.03 -21.71
CA GLY A 51 -8.24 11.60 -20.50
C GLY A 51 -9.43 10.82 -19.91
N ASN A 52 -9.80 9.66 -20.46
CA ASN A 52 -10.85 8.82 -19.89
C ASN A 52 -10.31 7.98 -18.73
N THR A 53 -11.14 7.74 -17.71
CA THR A 53 -10.78 6.84 -16.60
C THR A 53 -10.67 5.40 -17.11
N ARG A 54 -9.45 4.88 -17.16
CA ARG A 54 -9.14 3.51 -17.56
C ARG A 54 -9.30 2.53 -16.40
N GLY A 55 -9.04 2.98 -15.18
CA GLY A 55 -9.13 2.15 -13.98
C GLY A 55 -9.37 2.98 -12.73
N GLU A 56 -10.11 2.40 -11.78
CA GLU A 56 -10.37 2.96 -10.46
C GLU A 56 -10.01 1.90 -9.42
N VAL A 57 -9.13 2.27 -8.48
CA VAL A 57 -8.72 1.39 -7.38
C VAL A 57 -8.97 2.07 -6.05
N GLN A 58 -9.68 1.38 -5.16
CA GLN A 58 -9.87 1.84 -3.79
C GLN A 58 -8.56 1.71 -3.01
N ILE A 59 -8.12 2.80 -2.39
CA ILE A 59 -6.97 2.80 -1.49
C ILE A 59 -7.45 2.43 -0.08
N PRO A 60 -6.91 1.37 0.56
CA PRO A 60 -7.29 0.99 1.92
C PRO A 60 -6.64 1.92 2.95
N VAL A 61 -7.17 3.15 3.08
CA VAL A 61 -6.63 4.26 3.88
C VAL A 61 -6.34 3.87 5.33
N GLY A 62 -7.23 3.10 5.96
CA GLY A 62 -7.10 2.69 7.37
C GLY A 62 -6.00 1.67 7.65
N SER A 63 -5.45 1.02 6.61
CA SER A 63 -4.45 -0.04 6.74
C SER A 63 -3.15 0.27 5.99
N ILE A 64 -2.90 1.53 5.64
CA ILE A 64 -1.64 1.97 5.02
C ILE A 64 -0.90 2.92 5.96
N ALA A 65 0.41 2.73 6.08
CA ALA A 65 1.28 3.61 6.85
C ALA A 65 1.81 4.78 6.02
N VAL A 66 2.36 4.51 4.84
CA VAL A 66 2.95 5.53 3.96
C VAL A 66 2.44 5.39 2.54
N VAL A 67 1.95 6.49 1.95
CA VAL A 67 1.62 6.61 0.52
C VAL A 67 2.68 7.45 -0.17
N MET A 68 3.37 6.84 -1.13
CA MET A 68 4.44 7.43 -1.91
C MET A 68 3.91 7.81 -3.29
N LEU A 69 3.91 9.10 -3.57
CA LEU A 69 3.40 9.70 -4.79
C LEU A 69 4.56 9.93 -5.77
N GLY A 70 4.57 9.15 -6.85
CA GLY A 70 5.57 9.24 -7.91
C GLY A 70 5.18 10.15 -9.07
N PRO A 71 5.92 10.08 -10.20
CA PRO A 71 5.64 10.91 -11.36
C PRO A 71 4.21 10.76 -11.88
N GLY A 72 3.65 11.86 -12.40
CA GLY A 72 2.29 11.88 -12.95
C GLY A 72 1.19 11.66 -11.93
N THR A 73 1.47 11.79 -10.62
CA THR A 73 0.45 11.72 -9.58
C THR A 73 -0.09 13.09 -9.22
N SER A 74 -1.35 13.13 -8.82
CA SER A 74 -1.97 14.30 -8.20
C SER A 74 -2.88 13.84 -7.07
N ILE A 75 -3.06 14.67 -6.04
CA ILE A 75 -3.91 14.34 -4.89
C ILE A 75 -4.79 15.52 -4.54
N THR A 76 -6.07 15.27 -4.28
CA THR A 76 -6.98 16.32 -3.79
C THR A 76 -6.80 16.55 -2.30
N ALA A 77 -7.05 17.77 -1.84
CA ALA A 77 -6.97 18.11 -0.41
C ALA A 77 -7.86 17.20 0.45
N ALA A 78 -9.04 16.82 -0.06
CA ALA A 78 -9.98 15.96 0.64
C ALA A 78 -9.49 14.51 0.78
N ALA A 79 -8.79 14.00 -0.24
CA ALA A 79 -8.12 12.70 -0.16
C ALA A 79 -6.95 12.73 0.82
N ALA A 80 -6.13 13.79 0.79
CA ALA A 80 -5.02 13.99 1.72
C ALA A 80 -5.52 14.08 3.17
N ALA A 81 -6.62 14.81 3.41
CA ALA A 81 -7.26 14.88 4.72
C ALA A 81 -7.74 13.50 5.21
N SER A 82 -8.29 12.67 4.32
CA SER A 82 -8.73 11.31 4.66
C SER A 82 -7.56 10.41 5.04
N LEU A 83 -6.44 10.48 4.30
CA LEU A 83 -5.20 9.77 4.63
C LEU A 83 -4.63 10.22 5.99
N ALA A 84 -4.55 11.53 6.21
CA ALA A 84 -4.06 12.08 7.47
C ALA A 84 -4.94 11.69 8.67
N ALA A 85 -6.27 11.69 8.51
CA ALA A 85 -7.20 11.26 9.55
C ALA A 85 -7.01 9.79 9.95
N ALA A 86 -6.60 8.93 9.01
CA ALA A 86 -6.25 7.53 9.27
C ALA A 86 -4.81 7.35 9.78
N GLY A 87 -4.05 8.43 10.00
CA GLY A 87 -2.66 8.38 10.44
C GLY A 87 -1.68 7.94 9.35
N ALA A 88 -2.06 7.99 8.07
CA ALA A 88 -1.17 7.69 6.96
C ALA A 88 -0.32 8.92 6.60
N VAL A 89 0.96 8.69 6.30
CA VAL A 89 1.90 9.72 5.82
C VAL A 89 1.85 9.76 4.29
N VAL A 90 1.76 10.97 3.72
CA VAL A 90 1.86 11.18 2.27
C VAL A 90 3.23 11.75 1.94
N MET A 91 3.99 11.05 1.09
CA MET A 91 5.31 11.46 0.63
C MET A 91 5.27 11.79 -0.86
N PHE A 92 5.65 13.01 -1.22
CA PHE A 92 5.65 13.51 -2.59
C PHE A 92 7.00 13.34 -3.28
N ASN A 93 6.99 13.37 -4.63
CA ASN A 93 8.17 13.40 -5.48
C ASN A 93 9.09 12.16 -5.33
N VAL A 94 8.48 10.99 -5.11
CA VAL A 94 9.22 9.73 -4.96
C VAL A 94 9.44 9.13 -6.35
N LEU A 95 10.67 9.03 -6.81
CA LEU A 95 10.96 8.31 -8.05
C LEU A 95 10.93 6.80 -7.80
N LYS A 96 10.62 6.01 -8.82
CA LYS A 96 10.59 4.53 -8.72
C LYS A 96 11.88 3.96 -8.14
N ARG A 97 13.04 4.42 -8.60
CA ARG A 97 14.36 4.02 -8.06
C ARG A 97 14.53 4.35 -6.58
N VAL A 98 13.89 5.41 -6.09
CA VAL A 98 13.92 5.80 -4.68
C VAL A 98 13.01 4.88 -3.88
N ALA A 99 11.83 4.53 -4.39
CA ALA A 99 10.97 3.52 -3.76
C ALA A 99 11.66 2.14 -3.69
N GLU A 100 12.35 1.73 -4.77
CA GLU A 100 13.13 0.48 -4.80
C GLU A 100 14.34 0.53 -3.84
N SER A 101 15.05 1.66 -3.75
CA SER A 101 16.12 1.82 -2.76
C SER A 101 15.58 1.87 -1.32
N LEU A 102 14.40 2.44 -1.13
CA LEU A 102 13.73 2.49 0.18
C LEU A 102 13.35 1.09 0.65
N TRP A 103 12.96 0.18 -0.25
CA TRP A 103 12.73 -1.21 0.10
C TRP A 103 13.94 -1.82 0.82
N VAL A 104 15.13 -1.71 0.22
CA VAL A 104 16.37 -2.27 0.80
C VAL A 104 16.64 -1.67 2.18
N LYS A 105 16.48 -0.35 2.32
CA LYS A 105 16.69 0.35 3.60
C LYS A 105 15.64 0.00 4.65
N ALA A 106 14.39 -0.16 4.24
CA ALA A 106 13.30 -0.52 5.14
C ALA A 106 13.47 -1.96 5.64
N VAL A 107 13.90 -2.87 4.79
CA VAL A 107 14.23 -4.26 5.15
C VAL A 107 15.38 -4.30 6.15
N ASP A 108 16.47 -3.58 5.87
CA ASP A 108 17.63 -3.49 6.78
C ASP A 108 17.23 -2.92 8.15
N ALA A 109 16.46 -1.83 8.16
CA ALA A 109 15.99 -1.19 9.38
C ALA A 109 14.95 -2.03 10.15
N ALA A 110 14.24 -2.94 9.49
CA ALA A 110 13.21 -3.74 10.12
C ALA A 110 13.78 -4.85 11.01
N ALA A 111 15.01 -5.31 10.78
CA ALA A 111 15.58 -6.49 11.44
C ALA A 111 14.60 -7.70 11.38
N ASP A 112 14.08 -8.13 12.54
CA ASP A 112 13.10 -9.23 12.67
C ASP A 112 11.63 -8.78 12.42
N GLY A 113 11.43 -7.50 12.11
CA GLY A 113 10.14 -6.90 11.80
C GLY A 113 9.62 -7.24 10.42
N VAL A 114 8.30 -7.07 10.23
CA VAL A 114 7.61 -7.33 8.96
C VAL A 114 7.51 -6.03 8.17
N VAL A 115 7.90 -6.07 6.89
CA VAL A 115 7.71 -4.96 5.96
C VAL A 115 6.89 -5.44 4.77
N VAL A 116 5.87 -4.68 4.42
CA VAL A 116 5.06 -4.91 3.23
C VAL A 116 5.10 -3.66 2.36
N MET A 117 5.51 -3.84 1.10
CA MET A 117 5.52 -2.76 0.12
C MET A 117 4.69 -3.16 -1.09
N VAL A 118 3.80 -2.27 -1.51
CA VAL A 118 3.02 -2.39 -2.74
C VAL A 118 3.51 -1.32 -3.71
N THR A 119 3.93 -1.72 -4.90
CA THR A 119 4.41 -0.79 -5.94
C THR A 119 3.62 -0.92 -7.23
N SER A 120 3.44 0.18 -7.94
CA SER A 120 2.93 0.17 -9.31
C SER A 120 3.81 -0.70 -10.21
N ALA A 121 3.18 -1.64 -10.93
CA ALA A 121 3.84 -2.56 -11.84
C ALA A 121 2.96 -2.78 -13.09
N PRO A 122 2.89 -1.80 -13.99
CA PRO A 122 1.97 -1.83 -15.15
C PRO A 122 2.25 -2.96 -16.14
N GLN A 123 3.40 -3.63 -16.02
CA GLN A 123 3.78 -4.78 -16.83
C GLN A 123 3.18 -6.10 -16.32
N THR A 124 2.61 -6.10 -15.12
CA THR A 124 1.93 -7.27 -14.53
C THR A 124 0.45 -7.22 -14.86
N GLU A 125 -0.23 -8.37 -14.95
CA GLU A 125 -1.67 -8.41 -15.28
C GLU A 125 -2.51 -7.62 -14.28
N GLN A 126 -2.14 -7.68 -13.00
CA GLN A 126 -2.81 -6.96 -11.92
C GLN A 126 -2.40 -5.48 -11.80
N GLY A 127 -1.36 -5.05 -12.51
CA GLY A 127 -0.88 -3.66 -12.52
C GLY A 127 -0.11 -3.21 -11.28
N PHE A 128 0.14 -4.09 -10.31
CA PHE A 128 0.91 -3.81 -9.10
C PHE A 128 1.78 -5.00 -8.69
N ARG A 129 2.71 -4.77 -7.77
CA ARG A 129 3.57 -5.80 -7.18
C ARG A 129 3.53 -5.69 -5.67
N VAL A 130 3.51 -6.82 -4.99
CA VAL A 130 3.59 -6.89 -3.53
C VAL A 130 4.93 -7.51 -3.14
N GLN A 131 5.66 -6.85 -2.24
CA GLN A 131 6.92 -7.31 -1.68
C GLN A 131 6.76 -7.49 -0.17
N LEU A 132 7.25 -8.61 0.38
CA LEU A 132 7.20 -8.91 1.81
C LEU A 132 8.58 -9.26 2.34
N HIS A 133 8.87 -8.78 3.54
CA HIS A 133 10.01 -9.15 4.37
C HIS A 133 9.51 -9.79 5.66
N GLN A 134 10.12 -10.90 6.08
CA GLN A 134 9.75 -11.67 7.28
C GLN A 134 8.25 -12.02 7.32
N ALA A 135 7.76 -12.64 6.25
CA ALA A 135 6.34 -12.78 5.92
C ALA A 135 5.50 -13.74 6.80
N ARG A 136 5.88 -13.99 8.07
CA ARG A 136 5.10 -14.79 9.08
C ARG A 136 4.44 -16.06 8.51
N GLY A 137 5.22 -16.90 7.82
CA GLY A 137 4.70 -18.12 7.20
C GLY A 137 3.85 -17.88 5.94
N LYS A 138 4.02 -16.74 5.28
CA LYS A 138 3.48 -16.45 3.95
C LYS A 138 4.60 -16.13 2.98
N ASP A 139 4.32 -16.24 1.70
CA ASP A 139 5.22 -15.87 0.61
C ASP A 139 4.39 -15.24 -0.50
N VAL A 140 5.00 -14.37 -1.31
CA VAL A 140 4.37 -13.88 -2.52
C VAL A 140 4.97 -14.60 -3.71
N ILE A 141 4.14 -15.33 -4.43
CA ILE A 141 4.52 -16.01 -5.66
C ILE A 141 3.96 -15.23 -6.85
N ASP A 142 4.76 -15.09 -7.89
CA ASP A 142 4.28 -14.59 -9.18
C ASP A 142 3.75 -15.79 -9.98
N PHE A 143 2.47 -15.72 -10.36
CA PHE A 143 1.80 -16.73 -11.16
C PHE A 143 1.25 -16.04 -12.41
N ASP A 144 2.02 -16.10 -13.49
CA ASP A 144 1.67 -15.50 -14.79
C ASP A 144 1.39 -13.99 -14.71
N GLY A 145 2.19 -13.26 -13.93
CA GLY A 145 2.00 -11.82 -13.72
C GLY A 145 0.96 -11.47 -12.65
N ILE A 146 0.42 -12.46 -11.94
CA ILE A 146 -0.46 -12.29 -10.79
C ILE A 146 0.31 -12.61 -9.50
N SER A 147 0.38 -11.67 -8.56
CA SER A 147 0.98 -11.91 -7.25
C SER A 147 -0.02 -12.61 -6.33
N LEU A 148 0.23 -13.88 -6.04
CA LEU A 148 -0.57 -14.69 -5.13
C LEU A 148 0.13 -14.87 -3.79
N MET A 149 -0.67 -14.90 -2.72
CA MET A 149 -0.17 -15.20 -1.37
C MET A 149 -0.19 -16.72 -1.14
N ARG A 150 0.98 -17.30 -0.90
CA ARG A 150 1.15 -18.71 -0.54
C ARG A 150 1.40 -18.84 0.95
N SER A 151 0.70 -19.75 1.63
CA SER A 151 1.04 -20.13 3.01
C SER A 151 2.26 -21.06 2.98
N ILE A 152 3.29 -20.73 3.73
CA ILE A 152 4.42 -21.61 4.01
C ILE A 152 4.02 -22.50 5.20
N PRO A 153 4.09 -23.84 5.06
CA PRO A 153 3.86 -24.74 6.19
C PRO A 153 4.90 -24.47 7.29
N ILE A 154 4.48 -24.55 8.55
CA ILE A 154 5.31 -24.22 9.73
C ILE A 154 6.67 -24.94 9.73
N ASN A 155 6.75 -26.13 9.13
CA ASN A 155 7.95 -26.98 9.12
C ASN A 155 8.99 -26.62 8.03
N ALA A 156 8.73 -25.63 7.17
CA ALA A 156 9.65 -25.25 6.07
C ALA A 156 10.55 -24.04 6.40
N HIS A 157 10.45 -23.49 7.61
CA HIS A 157 11.30 -22.38 8.05
C HIS A 157 12.77 -22.81 8.28
N ASP A 158 13.04 -24.10 8.49
CA ASP A 158 14.38 -24.61 8.82
C ASP A 158 15.31 -24.84 7.61
N GLU A 159 14.81 -24.78 6.37
CA GLU A 159 15.63 -25.09 5.17
C GLU A 159 16.29 -23.87 4.51
N LYS A 160 15.87 -22.64 4.81
CA LYS A 160 16.43 -21.43 4.15
C LYS A 160 17.73 -20.90 4.79
N ASP A 161 18.09 -21.35 5.99
CA ASP A 161 19.32 -20.94 6.68
C ASP A 161 20.56 -21.80 6.33
N SER A 162 20.43 -22.81 5.46
CA SER A 162 21.51 -23.77 5.16
C SER A 162 22.22 -23.56 3.81
N SER A 163 22.15 -22.38 3.19
CA SER A 163 22.93 -22.10 1.97
C SER A 163 24.20 -21.29 2.32
N PRO A 164 25.42 -21.84 2.12
CA PRO A 164 26.67 -21.12 2.41
C PRO A 164 26.96 -20.02 1.37
N PRO A 165 27.86 -19.05 1.68
CA PRO A 165 27.98 -17.75 1.00
C PRO A 165 28.43 -17.81 -0.46
#